data_AF-A0A212CB02-F1
#
_entry.id   AF-A0A212CB02-F1
#
_cell.length_a   1.000
_cell.length_b   1.000
_cell.length_c   1.000
_cell.angle_alpha   90.00
_cell.angle_beta   90.00
_cell.angle_gamma   90.00
#
_symmetry.space_group_name_H-M   'P 1'
#
loop_
_entity.id
_entity.type
_entity.pdbx_description
1 polymer ?
#
loop_
_entity_poly.entity_id
_entity_poly.type
_entity_poly.pdbx_seq_one_letter_code
_entity_poly.pdbx_strand_id
1 'polypeptide(L)'
;MKDVVLEKAMHKCILKPLKGHVEAMLKHFHVADGSWKQLKENLQLVRQRNPQELGVFAPTPDFVDVEKIKVKFMTMQKMYSPEKKVMLLLRVCKLIYTVMENNSGRMYGADDFLPVLTYVIAQCDMLELDTEVEYMMELLDPSLLHGEGGYYLTSTYGALSLIKNFQEEQAARLLSSEARDTLRQWHKRRTTNRTVPSVDDFQVRGQRPGWAPLLPHGPRGSGPPTPNYLRVAFQEVNSGCTGKTLLVRPYVTTEDVCQLCAEKFKVADPQEYSLFLFVDETWQQLAEDTYPQKIKAELHSRPQPHVFHFVYKRIKKDPYGIIFQNGEEDLSAS
;
A
#
# COMPACT_ATOMS: atom_id res chain seq x y z
N MET A 1 -19.75 -11.13 7.94
CA MET A 1 -19.21 -12.30 8.65
C MET A 1 -19.44 -13.63 7.90
N LYS A 2 -20.58 -13.83 7.22
CA LYS A 2 -20.85 -15.05 6.41
C LYS A 2 -19.94 -15.20 5.17
N ASP A 3 -19.58 -14.10 4.49
CA ASP A 3 -18.71 -14.15 3.30
C ASP A 3 -17.28 -14.59 3.59
N VAL A 4 -16.64 -14.06 4.65
CA VAL A 4 -15.25 -14.39 4.99
C VAL A 4 -15.04 -15.87 5.32
N VAL A 5 -16.05 -16.52 5.91
CA VAL A 5 -16.00 -17.96 6.23
C VAL A 5 -16.18 -18.81 4.96
N LEU A 6 -17.10 -18.41 4.08
CA LEU A 6 -17.32 -19.06 2.79
C LEU A 6 -16.10 -18.94 1.88
N GLU A 7 -15.51 -17.76 1.80
CA GLU A 7 -14.31 -17.50 1.00
C GLU A 7 -13.10 -18.31 1.49
N LYS A 8 -12.87 -18.35 2.81
CA LYS A 8 -11.84 -19.21 3.40
C LYS A 8 -12.09 -20.69 3.15
N ALA A 9 -13.35 -21.13 3.13
CA ALA A 9 -13.72 -22.48 2.77
C ALA A 9 -13.48 -22.76 1.28
N MET A 10 -13.80 -21.82 0.38
CA MET A 10 -13.53 -21.92 -1.06
C MET A 10 -12.04 -21.97 -1.34
N HIS A 11 -11.22 -21.10 -0.74
CA HIS A 11 -9.77 -21.17 -0.83
C HIS A 11 -9.23 -22.53 -0.39
N LYS A 12 -9.77 -23.09 0.70
CA LYS A 12 -9.35 -24.40 1.18
C LYS A 12 -9.79 -25.56 0.27
N CYS A 13 -11.00 -25.52 -0.28
CA CYS A 13 -11.54 -26.59 -1.12
C CYS A 13 -11.02 -26.55 -2.57
N ILE A 14 -10.66 -25.36 -3.08
CA ILE A 14 -10.23 -25.15 -4.46
C ILE A 14 -8.71 -25.00 -4.54
N LEU A 15 -8.13 -24.03 -3.82
CA LEU A 15 -6.69 -23.73 -3.97
C LEU A 15 -5.81 -24.82 -3.38
N LYS A 16 -6.19 -25.44 -2.26
CA LYS A 16 -5.37 -26.50 -1.65
C LYS A 16 -5.10 -27.68 -2.61
N PRO A 17 -6.10 -28.29 -3.28
CA PRO A 17 -5.84 -29.36 -4.24
C PRO A 17 -5.21 -28.86 -5.55
N LEU A 18 -5.50 -27.63 -5.97
CA LEU A 18 -5.03 -27.09 -7.25
C LEU A 18 -3.64 -26.46 -7.20
N LYS A 19 -3.13 -26.06 -6.03
CA LYS A 19 -1.85 -25.36 -5.85
C LYS A 19 -0.73 -25.97 -6.68
N GLY A 20 -0.49 -27.27 -6.53
CA GLY A 20 0.59 -27.96 -7.24
C GLY A 20 0.43 -27.92 -8.77
N HIS A 21 -0.81 -27.94 -9.27
CA HIS A 21 -1.09 -27.82 -10.70
C HIS A 21 -0.86 -26.39 -11.21
N VAL A 22 -1.29 -25.38 -10.44
CA VAL A 22 -1.06 -23.97 -10.77
C VAL A 22 0.44 -23.67 -10.81
N GLU A 23 1.19 -24.11 -9.81
CA GLU A 23 2.65 -23.93 -9.75
C GLU A 23 3.37 -24.62 -10.92
N ALA A 24 2.97 -25.86 -11.24
CA ALA A 24 3.53 -26.57 -12.39
C ALA A 24 3.24 -25.85 -13.72
N MET A 25 2.03 -25.31 -13.88
CA MET A 25 1.63 -24.58 -15.08
C MET A 25 2.38 -23.25 -15.22
N LEU A 26 2.48 -22.45 -14.16
CA LEU A 26 3.25 -21.20 -14.15
C LEU A 26 4.72 -21.48 -14.48
N LYS A 27 5.32 -22.48 -13.83
CA LYS A 27 6.69 -22.90 -14.13
C LYS A 27 6.85 -23.32 -15.60
N HIS A 28 5.90 -24.06 -16.16
CA HIS A 28 5.93 -24.44 -17.57
C HIS A 28 5.92 -23.21 -18.49
N PHE A 29 5.08 -22.21 -18.22
CA PHE A 29 5.07 -20.97 -19.00
C PHE A 29 6.42 -20.24 -18.94
N HIS A 30 7.00 -20.07 -17.76
CA HIS A 30 8.29 -19.39 -17.60
C HIS A 30 9.47 -20.15 -18.22
N VAL A 31 9.40 -21.48 -18.24
CA VAL A 31 10.41 -22.31 -18.93
C VAL A 31 10.26 -22.16 -20.44
N ALA A 32 9.03 -22.15 -20.95
CA ALA A 32 8.74 -22.03 -22.37
C ALA A 32 9.11 -20.65 -22.94
N ASP A 33 8.86 -19.56 -22.20
CA ASP A 33 9.21 -18.20 -22.62
C ASP A 33 10.66 -17.79 -22.29
N GLY A 34 11.41 -18.64 -21.59
CA GLY A 34 12.81 -18.42 -21.21
C GLY A 34 13.03 -17.51 -20.00
N SER A 35 11.99 -16.91 -19.43
CA SER A 35 12.09 -16.01 -18.27
C SER A 35 12.65 -16.73 -17.03
N TRP A 36 12.39 -18.03 -16.89
CA TRP A 36 12.96 -18.85 -15.80
C TRP A 36 14.49 -18.94 -15.88
N LYS A 37 15.02 -19.15 -17.10
CA LYS A 37 16.46 -19.21 -17.34
C LYS A 37 17.10 -17.84 -17.13
N GLN A 38 16.48 -16.79 -17.66
CA GLN A 38 16.95 -15.41 -17.50
C GLN A 38 17.04 -15.01 -16.03
N LEU A 39 15.99 -15.28 -15.23
CA LEU A 39 15.98 -14.97 -13.81
C LEU A 39 17.10 -15.73 -13.07
N LYS A 40 17.32 -17.01 -13.40
CA LYS A 40 18.40 -17.81 -12.80
C LYS A 40 19.78 -17.25 -13.07
N GLU A 41 20.06 -16.88 -14.30
CA GLU A 41 21.35 -16.28 -14.67
C GLU A 41 21.55 -14.93 -13.97
N ASN A 42 20.51 -14.09 -13.94
CA ASN A 42 20.60 -12.78 -13.32
C ASN A 42 20.71 -12.82 -11.80
N LEU A 43 20.04 -13.78 -11.13
CA LEU A 43 20.22 -13.98 -9.69
C LEU A 43 21.70 -14.24 -9.37
N GLN A 44 22.37 -15.10 -10.13
CA GLN A 44 23.80 -15.38 -9.93
C GLN A 44 24.68 -14.15 -10.18
N LEU A 45 24.37 -13.34 -11.19
CA LEU A 45 25.10 -12.10 -11.48
C LEU A 45 24.93 -11.09 -10.34
N VAL A 46 23.69 -10.82 -9.91
CA VAL A 46 23.40 -9.87 -8.82
C VAL A 46 24.02 -10.34 -7.51
N ARG A 47 24.04 -11.66 -7.25
CA ARG A 47 24.61 -12.22 -6.01
C ARG A 47 26.11 -11.98 -5.85
N GLN A 48 26.83 -11.84 -6.97
CA GLN A 48 28.27 -11.56 -7.00
C GLN A 48 28.60 -10.07 -6.91
N ARG A 49 27.60 -9.20 -7.03
CA ARG A 49 27.78 -7.74 -6.98
C ARG A 49 27.96 -7.26 -5.56
N ASN A 50 28.73 -6.18 -5.43
CA ASN A 50 28.84 -5.45 -4.17
C ASN A 50 27.50 -4.75 -3.88
N PRO A 51 26.93 -4.82 -2.65
CA PRO A 51 25.65 -4.17 -2.34
C PRO A 51 25.53 -2.70 -2.77
N GLN A 52 26.62 -1.93 -2.67
CA GLN A 52 26.65 -0.51 -3.04
C GLN A 52 26.43 -0.30 -4.55
N GLU A 53 26.85 -1.24 -5.40
CA GLU A 53 26.57 -1.20 -6.86
C GLU A 53 25.07 -1.36 -7.15
N LEU A 54 24.33 -1.97 -6.23
CA LEU A 54 22.87 -2.13 -6.30
C LEU A 54 22.13 -0.96 -5.63
N GLY A 55 22.84 0.10 -5.20
CA GLY A 55 22.27 1.23 -4.46
C GLY A 55 21.97 0.93 -2.99
N VAL A 56 22.59 -0.12 -2.42
CA VAL A 56 22.41 -0.48 -1.01
C VAL A 56 23.39 0.30 -0.13
N PHE A 57 22.86 1.28 0.60
CA PHE A 57 23.61 2.09 1.57
C PHE A 57 23.18 1.85 3.02
N ALA A 58 22.16 1.00 3.23
CA ALA A 58 21.74 0.55 4.55
C ALA A 58 22.49 -0.72 4.97
N PRO A 59 22.54 -1.03 6.28
CA PRO A 59 23.03 -2.32 6.76
C PRO A 59 22.29 -3.48 6.07
N THR A 60 23.03 -4.52 5.70
CA THR A 60 22.50 -5.68 4.98
C THR A 60 22.47 -6.94 5.85
N PRO A 61 21.51 -7.85 5.63
CA PRO A 61 21.48 -9.15 6.31
C PRO A 61 22.77 -9.94 6.10
N ASP A 62 23.30 -10.47 7.20
CA ASP A 62 24.42 -11.41 7.15
C ASP A 62 23.97 -12.80 6.68
N PHE A 63 24.90 -13.75 6.63
CA PHE A 63 24.60 -15.12 6.19
C PHE A 63 23.49 -15.78 7.03
N VAL A 64 23.51 -15.59 8.35
CA VAL A 64 22.55 -16.20 9.27
C VAL A 64 21.16 -15.61 9.06
N ASP A 65 21.08 -14.30 8.86
CA ASP A 65 19.82 -13.62 8.59
C ASP A 65 19.25 -13.97 7.22
N VAL A 66 20.10 -14.10 6.19
CA VAL A 66 19.69 -14.60 4.86
C VAL A 66 19.12 -16.02 4.96
N GLU A 67 19.76 -16.93 5.71
CA GLU A 67 19.23 -18.29 5.90
C GLU A 67 17.87 -18.28 6.64
N LYS A 68 17.68 -17.42 7.66
CA LYS A 68 16.37 -17.24 8.30
C LYS A 68 15.31 -16.77 7.31
N ILE A 69 15.66 -15.86 6.40
CA ILE A 69 14.77 -15.34 5.37
C ILE A 69 14.42 -16.44 4.35
N LYS A 70 15.41 -17.21 3.87
CA LYS A 70 15.20 -18.36 2.98
C LYS A 70 14.22 -19.37 3.58
N VAL A 71 14.37 -19.73 4.85
CA VAL A 71 13.44 -20.65 5.54
C VAL A 71 12.01 -20.12 5.51
N LYS A 72 11.80 -18.80 5.63
CA LYS A 72 10.46 -18.20 5.53
C LYS A 72 9.91 -18.27 4.11
N PHE A 73 10.72 -18.03 3.08
CA PHE A 73 10.30 -18.21 1.69
C PHE A 73 9.99 -19.68 1.36
N MET A 74 10.81 -20.63 1.81
CA MET A 74 10.51 -22.06 1.67
C MET A 74 9.23 -22.46 2.41
N THR A 75 8.98 -21.87 3.57
CA THR A 75 7.72 -22.07 4.30
C THR A 75 6.55 -21.49 3.53
N MET A 76 6.71 -20.30 2.94
CA MET A 76 5.72 -19.62 2.12
C MET A 76 5.34 -20.47 0.90
N GLN A 77 6.32 -21.07 0.23
CA GLN A 77 6.09 -21.99 -0.88
C GLN A 77 5.18 -23.16 -0.50
N LYS A 78 5.28 -23.69 0.73
CA LYS A 78 4.44 -24.82 1.20
C LYS A 78 2.98 -24.41 1.48
N MET A 79 2.68 -23.12 1.60
CA MET A 79 1.33 -22.64 1.90
C MET A 79 0.46 -22.62 0.64
N TYR A 80 -0.84 -22.92 0.74
CA TYR A 80 -1.78 -22.74 -0.38
C TYR A 80 -2.57 -21.43 -0.29
N SER A 81 -2.70 -20.87 0.91
CA SER A 81 -3.49 -19.65 1.16
C SER A 81 -2.65 -18.40 0.81
N PRO A 82 -3.12 -17.57 -0.14
CA PRO A 82 -2.44 -16.31 -0.51
C PRO A 82 -2.25 -15.39 0.71
N GLU A 83 -3.27 -15.24 1.56
CA GLU A 83 -3.19 -14.45 2.80
C GLU A 83 -2.05 -14.92 3.71
N LYS A 84 -1.93 -16.25 3.89
CA LYS A 84 -0.85 -16.82 4.72
C LYS A 84 0.53 -16.62 4.10
N LYS A 85 0.63 -16.63 2.77
CA LYS A 85 1.88 -16.29 2.08
C LYS A 85 2.24 -14.81 2.31
N VAL A 86 1.29 -13.89 2.17
CA VAL A 86 1.49 -12.46 2.47
C VAL A 86 1.93 -12.24 3.91
N MET A 87 1.33 -12.92 4.89
CA MET A 87 1.79 -12.84 6.29
C MET A 87 3.25 -13.29 6.49
N LEU A 88 3.72 -14.29 5.72
CA LEU A 88 5.12 -14.72 5.76
C LEU A 88 6.03 -13.69 5.08
N LEU A 89 5.57 -13.09 3.98
CA LEU A 89 6.27 -11.99 3.31
C LEU A 89 6.47 -10.80 4.24
N LEU A 90 5.42 -10.37 4.97
CA LEU A 90 5.51 -9.30 5.97
C LEU A 90 6.56 -9.61 7.06
N ARG A 91 6.67 -10.87 7.48
CA ARG A 91 7.70 -11.31 8.44
C ARG A 91 9.10 -11.25 7.85
N VAL A 92 9.27 -11.51 6.55
CA VAL A 92 10.55 -11.31 5.86
C VAL A 92 10.90 -9.84 5.82
N CYS A 93 9.98 -8.97 5.38
CA CYS A 93 10.21 -7.52 5.33
C CYS A 93 10.58 -6.97 6.70
N LYS A 94 9.91 -7.42 7.77
CA LYS A 94 10.26 -7.05 9.15
C LYS A 94 11.69 -7.44 9.52
N LEU A 95 12.15 -8.64 9.17
CA LEU A 95 13.54 -9.04 9.42
C LEU A 95 14.53 -8.13 8.71
N ILE A 96 14.24 -7.79 7.45
CA ILE A 96 15.09 -6.87 6.67
C ILE A 96 15.16 -5.50 7.34
N TYR A 97 14.02 -4.94 7.76
CA TYR A 97 14.00 -3.66 8.47
C TYR A 97 14.73 -3.70 9.81
N THR A 98 14.62 -4.78 10.58
CA THR A 98 15.36 -4.94 11.83
C THR A 98 16.87 -4.89 11.58
N VAL A 99 17.35 -5.53 10.51
CA VAL A 99 18.76 -5.45 10.13
C VAL A 99 19.14 -4.03 9.67
N MET A 100 18.34 -3.41 8.81
CA MET A 100 18.62 -2.05 8.34
C MET A 100 18.67 -1.03 9.49
N GLU A 101 17.76 -1.16 10.46
CA GLU A 101 17.70 -0.30 11.63
C GLU A 101 18.97 -0.45 12.48
N ASN A 102 19.48 -1.66 12.71
CA ASN A 102 20.72 -1.94 13.45
C ASN A 102 20.92 -1.09 14.72
N ASN A 103 19.85 -0.85 15.50
CA ASN A 103 19.83 0.04 16.67
C ASN A 103 20.29 1.50 16.40
N SER A 104 20.36 1.93 15.14
CA SER A 104 20.75 3.27 14.73
C SER A 104 19.67 4.32 14.97
N GLY A 105 18.41 3.90 15.18
CA GLY A 105 17.25 4.79 15.26
C GLY A 105 16.94 5.54 13.96
N ARG A 106 17.66 5.25 12.86
CA ARG A 106 17.40 5.82 11.54
C ARG A 106 16.14 5.21 10.96
N MET A 107 15.24 6.07 10.48
CA MET A 107 14.07 5.65 9.72
C MET A 107 14.45 5.42 8.25
N TYR A 108 14.03 4.29 7.69
CA TYR A 108 14.26 3.92 6.29
C TYR A 108 12.97 3.99 5.48
N GLY A 109 13.04 4.60 4.31
CA GLY A 109 11.93 4.73 3.39
C GLY A 109 11.87 3.61 2.35
N ALA A 110 10.96 3.75 1.38
CA ALA A 110 10.84 2.84 0.23
C ALA A 110 12.12 2.81 -0.63
N ASP A 111 12.72 3.98 -0.84
CA ASP A 111 13.91 4.15 -1.67
C ASP A 111 15.16 3.51 -1.06
N ASP A 112 15.22 3.41 0.28
CA ASP A 112 16.28 2.67 0.96
C ASP A 112 16.00 1.15 1.00
N PHE A 113 14.73 0.77 1.12
CA PHE A 113 14.32 -0.62 1.32
C PHE A 113 14.39 -1.45 0.04
N LEU A 114 13.95 -0.91 -1.09
CA LEU A 114 13.86 -1.69 -2.34
C LEU A 114 15.24 -2.22 -2.81
N PRO A 115 16.34 -1.45 -2.75
CA PRO A 115 17.69 -1.98 -3.02
C PRO A 115 18.07 -3.14 -2.08
N VAL A 116 17.81 -3.00 -0.77
CA VAL A 116 18.12 -4.05 0.21
C VAL A 116 17.29 -5.30 -0.06
N LEU A 117 15.99 -5.15 -0.33
CA LEU A 117 15.12 -6.27 -0.69
C LEU A 117 15.62 -7.00 -1.95
N THR A 118 16.00 -6.24 -2.97
CA THR A 118 16.55 -6.78 -4.24
C THR A 118 17.81 -7.60 -3.98
N TYR A 119 18.75 -7.05 -3.21
CA TYR A 119 19.95 -7.75 -2.79
C TYR A 119 19.62 -9.03 -2.01
N VAL A 120 18.74 -8.96 -1.01
CA VAL A 120 18.36 -10.12 -0.18
C VAL A 120 17.71 -11.22 -1.01
N ILE A 121 16.85 -10.88 -1.97
CA ILE A 121 16.23 -11.86 -2.89
C ILE A 121 17.32 -12.55 -3.72
N ALA A 122 18.30 -11.80 -4.23
CA ALA A 122 19.43 -12.37 -4.96
C ALA A 122 20.30 -13.29 -4.08
N GLN A 123 20.55 -12.92 -2.82
CA GLN A 123 21.26 -13.78 -1.87
C GLN A 123 20.46 -15.02 -1.46
N CYS A 124 19.13 -14.96 -1.50
CA CYS A 124 18.27 -16.11 -1.27
C CYS A 124 18.36 -17.15 -2.41
N ASP A 125 18.61 -16.70 -3.64
CA ASP A 125 18.77 -17.55 -4.84
C ASP A 125 17.62 -18.57 -5.02
N MET A 126 16.39 -18.10 -4.80
CA MET A 126 15.17 -18.90 -4.88
C MET A 126 14.33 -18.50 -6.09
N LEU A 127 14.37 -19.32 -7.15
CA LEU A 127 13.62 -19.07 -8.38
C LEU A 127 12.10 -19.15 -8.17
N GLU A 128 11.68 -20.06 -7.31
CA GLU A 128 10.27 -20.31 -7.02
C GLU A 128 9.59 -19.08 -6.43
N LEU A 129 10.34 -18.16 -5.79
CA LEU A 129 9.78 -16.93 -5.23
C LEU A 129 9.03 -16.10 -6.28
N ASP A 130 9.46 -16.13 -7.53
CA ASP A 130 8.80 -15.43 -8.63
C ASP A 130 7.38 -15.95 -8.88
N THR A 131 7.24 -17.27 -9.03
CA THR A 131 5.92 -17.93 -9.17
C THR A 131 5.06 -17.74 -7.93
N GLU A 132 5.66 -17.64 -6.74
CA GLU A 132 4.94 -17.39 -5.49
C GLU A 132 4.37 -15.98 -5.40
N VAL A 133 5.11 -14.99 -5.91
CA VAL A 133 4.65 -13.61 -6.00
C VAL A 133 3.51 -13.49 -7.00
N GLU A 134 3.62 -14.09 -8.18
CA GLU A 134 2.53 -14.11 -9.17
C GLU A 134 1.28 -14.80 -8.62
N TYR A 135 1.45 -15.95 -7.96
CA TYR A 135 0.37 -16.67 -7.28
C TYR A 135 -0.36 -15.77 -6.27
N MET A 136 0.39 -15.05 -5.42
CA MET A 136 -0.22 -14.11 -4.47
C MET A 136 -0.90 -12.94 -5.18
N MET A 137 -0.26 -12.35 -6.19
CA MET A 137 -0.81 -11.20 -6.92
C MET A 137 -2.12 -11.53 -7.64
N GLU A 138 -2.27 -12.75 -8.13
CA GLU A 138 -3.47 -13.17 -8.88
C GLU A 138 -4.54 -13.86 -8.02
N LEU A 139 -4.24 -14.26 -6.78
CA LEU A 139 -5.22 -14.97 -5.93
C LEU A 139 -5.55 -14.28 -4.61
N LEU A 140 -4.82 -13.25 -4.20
CA LEU A 140 -5.16 -12.51 -2.99
C LEU A 140 -6.43 -11.69 -3.16
N ASP A 141 -7.32 -11.73 -2.17
CA ASP A 141 -8.53 -10.91 -2.16
C ASP A 141 -8.18 -9.41 -2.38
N PRO A 142 -8.87 -8.69 -3.29
CA PRO A 142 -8.58 -7.30 -3.58
C PRO A 142 -8.65 -6.37 -2.36
N SER A 143 -9.49 -6.64 -1.36
CA SER A 143 -9.52 -5.85 -0.12
C SER A 143 -8.21 -5.91 0.65
N LEU A 144 -7.48 -7.03 0.57
CA LEU A 144 -6.19 -7.25 1.22
C LEU A 144 -5.00 -6.71 0.41
N LEU A 145 -5.23 -6.24 -0.82
CA LEU A 145 -4.23 -5.51 -1.60
C LEU A 145 -4.06 -4.06 -1.10
N HIS A 146 -5.01 -3.55 -0.32
CA HIS A 146 -4.91 -2.25 0.31
C HIS A 146 -4.15 -2.39 1.63
N GLY A 147 -3.05 -1.63 1.78
CA GLY A 147 -2.23 -1.61 2.99
C GLY A 147 -0.86 -2.28 2.85
N GLU A 148 -0.29 -2.69 3.97
CA GLU A 148 1.10 -3.12 4.09
C GLU A 148 1.39 -4.39 3.26
N GLY A 149 0.46 -5.34 3.26
CA GLY A 149 0.58 -6.59 2.51
C GLY A 149 0.72 -6.38 1.00
N GLY A 150 -0.16 -5.56 0.40
CA GLY A 150 -0.09 -5.23 -1.01
C GLY A 150 1.14 -4.38 -1.37
N TYR A 151 1.55 -3.47 -0.48
CA TYR A 151 2.78 -2.69 -0.68
C TYR A 151 4.03 -3.58 -0.77
N TYR A 152 4.22 -4.50 0.16
CA TYR A 152 5.39 -5.37 0.12
C TYR A 152 5.30 -6.43 -0.97
N LEU A 153 4.11 -6.95 -1.27
CA LEU A 153 3.92 -7.84 -2.42
C LEU A 153 4.35 -7.18 -3.73
N THR A 154 3.90 -5.94 -3.97
CA THR A 154 4.28 -5.17 -5.17
C THR A 154 5.75 -4.74 -5.15
N SER A 155 6.32 -4.47 -3.98
CA SER A 155 7.76 -4.21 -3.83
C SER A 155 8.61 -5.45 -4.15
N THR A 156 8.18 -6.64 -3.72
CA THR A 156 8.86 -7.91 -4.04
C THR A 156 8.76 -8.22 -5.53
N TYR A 157 7.61 -8.01 -6.15
CA TYR A 157 7.47 -8.08 -7.61
C TYR A 157 8.43 -7.10 -8.30
N GLY A 158 8.49 -5.85 -7.83
CA GLY A 158 9.41 -4.84 -8.35
C GLY A 158 10.88 -5.26 -8.25
N ALA A 159 11.30 -5.80 -7.10
CA ALA A 159 12.64 -6.32 -6.87
C ALA A 159 12.98 -7.48 -7.83
N LEU A 160 12.09 -8.46 -7.97
CA LEU A 160 12.26 -9.56 -8.93
C LEU A 160 12.33 -9.04 -10.36
N SER A 161 11.51 -8.06 -10.73
CA SER A 161 11.54 -7.44 -12.05
C SER A 161 12.85 -6.71 -12.33
N LEU A 162 13.45 -6.07 -11.32
CA LEU A 162 14.78 -5.47 -11.44
C LEU A 162 15.86 -6.53 -11.70
N ILE A 163 15.77 -7.68 -11.02
CA ILE A 163 16.69 -8.81 -11.23
C ILE A 163 16.47 -9.40 -12.64
N LYS A 164 15.22 -9.63 -13.07
CA LYS A 164 14.91 -10.14 -14.42
C LYS A 164 15.48 -9.27 -15.54
N ASN A 165 15.54 -7.95 -15.32
CA ASN A 165 16.04 -6.98 -16.30
C ASN A 165 17.44 -6.44 -15.95
N PHE A 166 18.22 -7.20 -15.19
CA PHE A 166 19.56 -6.79 -14.77
C PHE A 166 20.53 -6.77 -15.98
N GLN A 167 20.74 -5.59 -16.55
CA GLN A 167 21.79 -5.30 -17.54
C GLN A 167 22.78 -4.27 -16.97
N GLU A 168 24.07 -4.41 -17.28
CA GLU A 168 25.21 -3.70 -16.64
C GLU A 168 25.11 -2.16 -16.59
N GLU A 169 24.28 -1.53 -17.41
CA GLU A 169 24.19 -0.06 -17.51
C GLU A 169 22.76 0.53 -17.37
N GLN A 170 21.72 -0.30 -17.22
CA GLN A 170 20.32 0.15 -17.32
C GLN A 170 19.48 -0.07 -16.06
N ALA A 171 19.85 -1.01 -15.17
CA ALA A 171 19.10 -1.29 -13.94
C ALA A 171 19.14 -0.14 -12.91
N ALA A 172 20.15 0.74 -12.99
CA ALA A 172 20.23 1.94 -12.16
C ALA A 172 19.16 3.00 -12.50
N ARG A 173 18.47 2.87 -13.65
CA ARG A 173 17.42 3.81 -14.07
C ARG A 173 16.02 3.23 -13.85
N LEU A 174 15.65 3.04 -12.58
CA LEU A 174 14.27 2.84 -12.12
C LEU A 174 13.62 1.55 -12.63
N LEU A 175 12.57 1.07 -11.94
CA LEU A 175 11.68 0.01 -12.46
C LEU A 175 11.39 0.27 -13.95
N SER A 176 11.70 -0.70 -14.83
CA SER A 176 11.49 -0.55 -16.28
C SER A 176 10.06 -0.04 -16.54
N SER A 177 9.88 0.77 -17.58
CA SER A 177 8.55 1.28 -17.95
C SER A 177 7.54 0.14 -18.05
N GLU A 178 7.98 -1.00 -18.58
CA GLU A 178 7.22 -2.24 -18.66
C GLU A 178 6.79 -2.80 -17.30
N ALA A 179 7.70 -2.92 -16.31
CA ALA A 179 7.34 -3.40 -14.97
C ALA A 179 6.31 -2.50 -14.30
N ARG A 180 6.46 -1.19 -14.48
CA ARG A 180 5.52 -0.18 -13.96
C ARG A 180 4.17 -0.28 -14.65
N ASP A 181 4.15 -0.49 -15.95
CA ASP A 181 2.92 -0.62 -16.73
C ASP A 181 2.20 -1.93 -16.42
N THR A 182 2.92 -3.04 -16.27
CA THR A 182 2.37 -4.32 -15.82
C THR A 182 1.75 -4.21 -14.43
N LEU A 183 2.45 -3.57 -13.47
CA LEU A 183 1.89 -3.30 -12.15
C LEU A 183 0.65 -2.41 -12.21
N ARG A 184 0.65 -1.37 -13.05
CA ARG A 184 -0.51 -0.50 -13.24
C ARG A 184 -1.70 -1.25 -13.82
N GLN A 185 -1.48 -2.06 -14.86
CA GLN A 185 -2.51 -2.86 -15.51
C GLN A 185 -3.05 -3.94 -14.57
N TRP A 186 -2.17 -4.64 -13.86
CA TRP A 186 -2.56 -5.58 -12.80
C TRP A 186 -3.41 -4.88 -11.75
N HIS A 187 -2.93 -3.77 -11.19
CA HIS A 187 -3.65 -3.05 -10.14
C HIS A 187 -5.02 -2.61 -10.64
N LYS A 188 -5.09 -2.01 -11.84
CA LYS A 188 -6.34 -1.67 -12.51
C LYS A 188 -7.27 -2.89 -12.57
N ARG A 189 -6.86 -4.00 -13.17
CA ARG A 189 -7.71 -5.22 -13.28
C ARG A 189 -8.22 -5.73 -11.93
N ARG A 190 -7.36 -5.70 -10.89
CA ARG A 190 -7.68 -6.24 -9.56
C ARG A 190 -8.56 -5.32 -8.72
N THR A 191 -8.45 -4.01 -8.88
CA THR A 191 -9.17 -3.04 -8.03
C THR A 191 -10.34 -2.36 -8.74
N THR A 192 -10.42 -2.38 -10.09
CA THR A 192 -11.52 -1.75 -10.84
C THR A 192 -12.80 -2.57 -10.96
N ASN A 193 -12.86 -3.78 -10.38
CA ASN A 193 -14.11 -4.55 -10.32
C ASN A 193 -15.03 -4.17 -9.14
N ARG A 194 -14.70 -3.09 -8.41
CA ARG A 194 -15.69 -2.37 -7.60
C ARG A 194 -16.38 -1.34 -8.50
N THR A 195 -17.71 -1.40 -8.56
CA THR A 195 -18.56 -0.50 -9.35
C THR A 195 -18.44 0.99 -8.97
N VAL A 196 -17.68 1.36 -7.93
CA VAL A 196 -17.27 2.75 -7.65
C VAL A 196 -15.93 2.73 -6.86
N PRO A 197 -14.90 3.51 -7.24
CA PRO A 197 -13.69 3.71 -6.43
C PRO A 197 -14.00 4.38 -5.07
N SER A 198 -13.36 3.93 -3.98
CA SER A 198 -13.58 4.45 -2.61
C SER A 198 -12.44 5.38 -2.18
N VAL A 199 -12.72 6.21 -1.18
CA VAL A 199 -11.76 7.13 -0.56
C VAL A 199 -10.58 6.38 0.08
N ASP A 200 -10.78 5.12 0.46
CA ASP A 200 -9.78 4.23 1.06
C ASP A 200 -8.60 3.92 0.13
N ASP A 201 -8.80 4.06 -1.19
CA ASP A 201 -7.80 3.74 -2.23
C ASP A 201 -6.59 4.72 -2.20
N PHE A 202 -6.65 5.78 -1.37
CA PHE A 202 -5.61 6.80 -1.30
C PHE A 202 -4.59 6.58 -0.18
N GLN A 203 -4.67 5.59 0.72
CA GLN A 203 -3.85 5.56 1.94
C GLN A 203 -2.32 5.28 1.79
N VAL A 204 -1.70 5.53 0.63
CA VAL A 204 -0.32 5.09 0.34
C VAL A 204 0.78 6.12 0.69
N ARG A 205 0.48 7.33 1.17
CA ARG A 205 1.55 8.24 1.64
C ARG A 205 1.15 9.03 2.88
N GLY A 206 1.48 8.49 4.06
CA GLY A 206 1.60 9.32 5.27
C GLY A 206 1.04 8.77 6.59
N GLN A 207 0.70 7.48 6.74
CA GLN A 207 0.29 6.96 8.05
C GLN A 207 1.33 6.01 8.65
N ARG A 208 1.59 6.25 9.95
CA ARG A 208 2.52 5.50 10.80
C ARG A 208 2.13 4.01 10.87
N PRO A 209 3.10 3.08 10.89
CA PRO A 209 2.82 1.69 11.26
C PRO A 209 2.30 1.62 12.70
N GLY A 210 1.24 0.84 12.92
CA GLY A 210 0.57 0.66 14.23
C GLY A 210 1.39 -0.06 15.31
N TRP A 211 2.71 -0.21 15.15
CA TRP A 211 3.61 -0.83 16.12
C TRP A 211 4.66 0.13 16.70
N ALA A 212 4.62 1.42 16.36
CA ALA A 212 5.49 2.42 16.99
C ALA A 212 5.26 2.45 18.52
N PRO A 213 6.30 2.31 19.37
CA PRO A 213 6.13 2.36 20.81
C PRO A 213 5.52 3.69 21.27
N LEU A 214 4.61 3.64 22.24
CA LEU A 214 4.18 4.81 23.00
C LEU A 214 5.42 5.37 23.73
N LEU A 215 5.83 6.59 23.38
CA LEU A 215 6.87 7.31 24.13
C LEU A 215 6.45 7.45 25.61
N PRO A 216 7.40 7.46 26.57
CA PRO A 216 7.08 7.81 27.94
C PRO A 216 6.70 9.29 28.02
N HIS A 217 5.70 9.58 28.85
CA HIS A 217 5.18 10.93 29.10
C HIS A 217 6.29 11.89 29.58
N GLY A 218 6.73 12.79 28.69
CA GLY A 218 7.41 14.04 29.04
C GLY A 218 6.39 15.19 29.25
N PRO A 219 6.78 16.29 29.92
CA PRO A 219 5.84 17.21 30.54
C PRO A 219 4.97 17.94 29.52
N ARG A 220 3.71 18.16 29.90
CA ARG A 220 2.66 18.82 29.13
C ARG A 220 3.11 20.22 28.70
N GLY A 221 3.05 20.49 27.40
CA GLY A 221 3.09 21.85 26.87
C GLY A 221 3.91 22.02 25.59
N SER A 222 3.53 21.33 24.51
CA SER A 222 3.73 21.68 23.08
C SER A 222 3.84 20.39 22.27
N GLY A 223 2.79 20.06 21.50
CA GLY A 223 2.85 18.95 20.54
C GLY A 223 3.85 19.28 19.42
N PRO A 224 4.48 18.27 18.78
CA PRO A 224 5.35 18.49 17.64
C PRO A 224 4.57 19.19 16.51
N PRO A 225 5.19 20.11 15.74
CA PRO A 225 4.50 20.82 14.68
C PRO A 225 4.00 19.82 13.64
N THR A 226 2.68 19.76 13.44
CA THR A 226 2.12 19.05 12.30
C THR A 226 2.67 19.68 11.03
N PRO A 227 3.31 18.93 10.14
CA PRO A 227 3.86 19.53 8.94
C PRO A 227 2.73 20.16 8.09
N ASN A 228 3.01 21.33 7.51
CA ASN A 228 2.08 22.25 6.82
C ASN A 228 1.50 21.70 5.50
N TYR A 229 1.32 20.38 5.38
CA TYR A 229 0.72 19.75 4.22
C TYR A 229 -0.65 19.15 4.56
N LEU A 230 -1.58 19.22 3.63
CA LEU A 230 -2.90 18.60 3.70
C LEU A 230 -3.06 17.70 2.47
N ARG A 231 -3.44 16.44 2.68
CA ARG A 231 -3.67 15.52 1.57
C ARG A 231 -5.16 15.49 1.27
N VAL A 232 -5.51 15.85 0.05
CA VAL A 232 -6.90 15.96 -0.39
C VAL A 232 -7.12 15.02 -1.58
N ALA A 233 -8.17 14.20 -1.51
CA ALA A 233 -8.66 13.43 -2.64
C ALA A 233 -9.68 14.26 -3.40
N PHE A 234 -9.64 14.27 -4.73
CA PHE A 234 -10.62 14.85 -5.61
C PHE A 234 -11.47 13.73 -6.20
N GLN A 235 -12.78 13.78 -6.00
CA GLN A 235 -13.71 12.79 -6.53
C GLN A 235 -14.54 13.43 -7.64
N GLU A 236 -14.34 12.97 -8.87
CA GLU A 236 -15.09 13.41 -10.06
C GLU A 236 -16.32 12.53 -10.29
N VAL A 237 -17.37 13.07 -10.91
CA VAL A 237 -18.69 12.40 -11.01
C VAL A 237 -18.63 11.14 -11.89
N ASN A 238 -17.70 11.07 -12.85
CA ASN A 238 -17.59 9.97 -13.83
C ASN A 238 -16.16 9.39 -13.94
N SER A 239 -15.20 9.99 -13.26
CA SER A 239 -13.82 9.54 -13.18
C SER A 239 -13.54 9.20 -11.72
N GLY A 240 -12.75 8.15 -11.46
CA GLY A 240 -12.39 7.80 -10.10
C GLY A 240 -11.74 8.95 -9.32
N CYS A 241 -11.44 8.70 -8.04
CA CYS A 241 -10.78 9.68 -7.21
C CYS A 241 -9.32 9.93 -7.66
N THR A 242 -8.79 11.14 -7.44
CA THR A 242 -7.36 11.47 -7.63
C THR A 242 -6.85 12.26 -6.42
N GLY A 243 -5.67 11.96 -5.88
CA GLY A 243 -5.17 12.62 -4.65
C GLY A 243 -4.03 13.60 -4.92
N LYS A 244 -4.03 14.75 -4.24
CA LYS A 244 -2.90 15.70 -4.23
C LYS A 244 -2.53 16.12 -2.80
N THR A 245 -1.25 16.38 -2.58
CA THR A 245 -0.74 16.97 -1.35
C THR A 245 -0.62 18.48 -1.55
N LEU A 246 -1.36 19.23 -0.75
CA LEU A 246 -1.42 20.68 -0.77
C LEU A 246 -0.59 21.25 0.37
N LEU A 247 0.12 22.36 0.14
CA LEU A 247 0.74 23.13 1.21
C LEU A 247 -0.34 24.03 1.81
N VAL A 248 -0.74 23.75 3.05
CA VAL A 248 -1.83 24.45 3.74
C VAL A 248 -1.31 24.90 5.10
N ARG A 249 -1.29 26.20 5.37
CA ARG A 249 -0.86 26.75 6.68
C ARG A 249 -1.95 26.53 7.75
N PRO A 250 -1.63 26.57 9.05
CA PRO A 250 -2.57 26.24 10.13
C PRO A 250 -3.85 27.09 10.22
N TYR A 251 -3.88 28.24 9.55
CA TYR A 251 -4.98 29.21 9.59
C TYR A 251 -5.67 29.42 8.23
N VAL A 252 -5.34 28.59 7.24
CA VAL A 252 -6.04 28.59 5.95
C VAL A 252 -7.42 28.01 6.16
N THR A 253 -8.45 28.72 5.70
CA THR A 253 -9.86 28.31 5.86
C THR A 253 -10.21 27.19 4.89
N THR A 254 -11.34 26.53 5.11
CA THR A 254 -11.87 25.53 4.18
C THR A 254 -12.18 26.15 2.82
N GLU A 255 -12.68 27.40 2.78
CA GLU A 255 -12.87 28.16 1.54
C GLU A 255 -11.57 28.28 0.73
N ASP A 256 -10.49 28.75 1.38
CA ASP A 256 -9.19 28.90 0.74
C ASP A 256 -8.62 27.54 0.29
N VAL A 257 -8.82 26.48 1.09
CA VAL A 257 -8.43 25.11 0.68
C VAL A 257 -9.23 24.63 -0.52
N CYS A 258 -10.52 24.94 -0.63
CA CYS A 258 -11.34 24.65 -1.81
C CYS A 258 -10.80 25.37 -3.05
N GLN A 259 -10.39 26.63 -2.94
CA GLN A 259 -9.76 27.37 -4.04
C GLN A 259 -8.43 26.72 -4.46
N LEU A 260 -7.58 26.35 -3.51
CA LEU A 260 -6.34 25.61 -3.78
C LEU A 260 -6.61 24.25 -4.46
N CYS A 261 -7.68 23.55 -4.06
CA CYS A 261 -8.09 22.31 -4.70
C CYS A 261 -8.53 22.58 -6.14
N ALA A 262 -9.38 23.57 -6.39
CA ALA A 262 -9.86 23.92 -7.71
C ALA A 262 -8.70 24.22 -8.68
N GLU A 263 -7.74 25.04 -8.26
CA GLU A 263 -6.55 25.36 -9.06
C GLU A 263 -5.70 24.11 -9.32
N LYS A 264 -5.41 23.33 -8.27
CA LYS A 264 -4.54 22.16 -8.37
C LYS A 264 -5.16 21.05 -9.18
N PHE A 265 -6.46 20.78 -9.03
CA PHE A 265 -7.17 19.75 -9.77
C PHE A 265 -7.70 20.22 -11.12
N LYS A 266 -7.59 21.51 -11.44
CA LYS A 266 -8.09 22.13 -12.68
C LYS A 266 -9.60 21.93 -12.87
N VAL A 267 -10.37 22.17 -11.80
CA VAL A 267 -11.83 21.99 -11.80
C VAL A 267 -12.49 23.16 -12.53
N ALA A 268 -13.37 22.85 -13.50
CA ALA A 268 -14.04 23.84 -14.33
C ALA A 268 -15.06 24.68 -13.55
N ASP A 269 -15.80 24.06 -12.63
CA ASP A 269 -16.87 24.70 -11.84
C ASP A 269 -16.61 24.59 -10.32
N PRO A 270 -15.67 25.37 -9.75
CA PRO A 270 -15.26 25.23 -8.34
C PRO A 270 -16.38 25.44 -7.33
N GLN A 271 -17.40 26.24 -7.68
CA GLN A 271 -18.54 26.58 -6.82
C GLN A 271 -19.46 25.38 -6.54
N GLU A 272 -19.40 24.36 -7.40
CA GLU A 272 -20.20 23.14 -7.23
C GLU A 272 -19.53 22.12 -6.31
N TYR A 273 -18.34 22.41 -5.79
CA TYR A 273 -17.54 21.47 -5.01
C TYR A 273 -17.23 22.03 -3.62
N SER A 274 -17.13 21.14 -2.64
CA SER A 274 -16.75 21.49 -1.27
C SER A 274 -15.82 20.43 -0.69
N LEU A 275 -15.16 20.78 0.42
CA LEU A 275 -14.27 19.89 1.14
C LEU A 275 -15.08 19.11 2.18
N PHE A 276 -14.96 17.79 2.13
CA PHE A 276 -15.58 16.87 3.06
C PHE A 276 -14.51 16.18 3.89
N LEU A 277 -14.83 15.92 5.15
CA LEU A 277 -14.13 14.97 5.99
C LEU A 277 -14.86 13.64 5.93
N PHE A 278 -14.14 12.58 5.57
CA PHE A 278 -14.61 11.20 5.68
C PHE A 278 -13.89 10.55 6.86
N VAL A 279 -14.64 10.08 7.84
CA VAL A 279 -14.14 9.44 9.07
C VAL A 279 -15.14 8.37 9.51
N ASP A 280 -14.69 7.16 9.81
CA ASP A 280 -15.52 6.04 10.27
C ASP A 280 -16.77 5.80 9.40
N GLU A 281 -16.61 5.75 8.07
CA GLU A 281 -17.71 5.60 7.10
C GLU A 281 -18.71 6.77 7.06
N THR A 282 -18.49 7.82 7.84
CA THR A 282 -19.35 9.02 7.85
C THR A 282 -18.75 10.14 7.02
N TRP A 283 -19.62 10.86 6.30
CA TRP A 283 -19.26 12.01 5.50
C TRP A 283 -19.75 13.28 6.17
N GLN A 284 -18.83 14.21 6.41
CA GLN A 284 -19.16 15.53 6.93
C GLN A 284 -18.64 16.62 5.99
N GLN A 285 -19.52 17.50 5.52
CA GLN A 285 -19.08 18.70 4.82
C GLN A 285 -18.45 19.67 5.81
N LEU A 286 -17.29 20.21 5.47
CA LEU A 286 -16.63 21.22 6.30
C LEU A 286 -17.21 22.60 5.99
N ALA A 287 -17.57 23.35 7.04
CA ALA A 287 -18.01 24.73 6.89
C ALA A 287 -16.86 25.62 6.41
N GLU A 288 -17.17 26.66 5.65
CA GLU A 288 -16.19 27.49 4.95
C GLU A 288 -15.19 28.18 5.88
N ASP A 289 -15.62 28.51 7.10
CA ASP A 289 -14.85 29.17 8.17
C ASP A 289 -14.02 28.21 9.03
N THR A 290 -14.08 26.90 8.77
CA THR A 290 -13.29 25.91 9.50
C THR A 290 -11.85 25.87 9.02
N TYR A 291 -10.97 25.27 9.82
CA TYR A 291 -9.52 25.18 9.54
C TYR A 291 -9.09 23.72 9.36
N PRO A 292 -8.98 23.20 8.13
CA PRO A 292 -8.67 21.79 7.86
C PRO A 292 -7.40 21.28 8.53
N GLN A 293 -6.38 22.14 8.70
CA GLN A 293 -5.16 21.78 9.41
C GLN A 293 -5.35 21.59 10.92
N LYS A 294 -6.24 22.37 11.55
CA LYS A 294 -6.57 22.19 12.97
C LYS A 294 -7.36 20.91 13.16
N ILE A 295 -8.31 20.62 12.27
CA ILE A 295 -9.08 19.37 12.26
C ILE A 295 -8.13 18.17 12.11
N LYS A 296 -7.19 18.22 11.17
CA LYS A 296 -6.14 17.19 11.01
C LYS A 296 -5.32 17.02 12.29
N ALA A 297 -4.92 18.11 12.94
CA ALA A 297 -4.13 18.06 14.17
C ALA A 297 -4.93 17.46 15.35
N GLU A 298 -6.21 17.79 15.45
CA GLU A 298 -7.12 17.26 16.46
C GLU A 298 -7.37 15.75 16.27
N LEU A 299 -7.66 15.31 15.04
CA LEU A 299 -7.89 13.90 14.75
C LEU A 299 -6.65 13.04 15.06
N HIS A 300 -5.45 13.58 14.82
CA HIS A 300 -4.20 12.90 15.19
C HIS A 300 -3.86 12.94 16.68
N SER A 301 -4.44 13.86 17.46
CA SER A 301 -4.19 13.95 18.90
C SER A 301 -5.10 13.04 19.73
N ARG A 302 -6.11 12.41 19.10
CA ARG A 302 -7.03 11.47 19.76
C ARG A 302 -6.30 10.18 20.20
N PRO A 303 -6.68 9.60 21.35
CA PRO A 303 -6.03 8.40 21.90
C PRO A 303 -6.26 7.14 21.06
N GLN A 304 -7.30 7.13 20.24
CA GLN A 304 -7.54 6.12 19.20
C GLN A 304 -7.32 6.77 17.83
N PRO A 305 -6.37 6.27 17.01
CA PRO A 305 -6.16 6.77 15.67
C PRO A 305 -7.32 6.31 14.78
N HIS A 306 -8.17 7.25 14.37
CA HIS A 306 -9.22 7.01 13.38
C HIS A 306 -8.65 7.28 11.99
N VAL A 307 -8.99 6.44 11.02
CA VAL A 307 -8.64 6.71 9.63
C VAL A 307 -9.56 7.81 9.12
N PHE A 308 -8.98 8.89 8.61
CA PHE A 308 -9.75 10.01 8.08
C PHE A 308 -9.16 10.52 6.78
N HIS A 309 -10.01 11.10 5.95
CA HIS A 309 -9.66 11.62 4.64
C HIS A 309 -10.34 12.96 4.38
N PHE A 310 -9.57 13.92 3.83
CA PHE A 310 -10.14 15.11 3.23
C PHE A 310 -10.44 14.85 1.76
N VAL A 311 -11.68 15.11 1.35
CA VAL A 311 -12.16 14.81 0.01
C VAL A 311 -12.87 16.03 -0.57
N TYR A 312 -12.31 16.57 -1.65
CA TYR A 312 -12.92 17.59 -2.47
C TYR A 312 -13.86 16.93 -3.49
N LYS A 313 -15.17 17.13 -3.33
CA LYS A 313 -16.19 16.51 -4.19
C LYS A 313 -17.36 17.43 -4.42
N ARG A 314 -18.16 17.11 -5.44
CA ARG A 314 -19.33 17.90 -5.79
C ARG A 314 -20.35 17.91 -4.64
N ILE A 315 -20.85 19.10 -4.32
CA ILE A 315 -21.97 19.29 -3.40
C ILE A 315 -23.17 18.63 -4.09
N LYS A 316 -23.78 17.63 -3.45
CA LYS A 316 -25.06 17.09 -3.94
C LYS A 316 -26.09 18.21 -3.76
N LYS A 317 -26.40 18.96 -4.82
CA LYS A 317 -27.64 19.72 -4.88
C LYS A 317 -28.75 18.71 -5.00
N ASP A 318 -29.32 18.33 -3.86
CA ASP A 318 -30.58 17.61 -3.84
C ASP A 318 -31.65 18.61 -4.31
N PRO A 319 -32.34 18.39 -5.45
CA PRO A 319 -33.45 19.26 -5.83
C PRO A 319 -34.67 19.07 -4.91
N TYR A 320 -34.65 18.07 -4.01
CA TYR A 320 -35.70 17.83 -3.02
C TYR A 320 -35.10 17.31 -1.73
N GLY A 321 -34.85 18.19 -0.76
CA GLY A 321 -34.30 17.80 0.54
C GLY A 321 -35.18 16.77 1.26
N ILE A 322 -34.64 15.56 1.45
CA ILE A 322 -35.10 14.64 2.49
C ILE A 322 -33.89 14.22 3.33
N ILE A 323 -33.95 14.62 4.60
CA ILE A 323 -33.04 14.22 5.66
C ILE A 323 -33.23 12.71 5.88
N PHE A 324 -32.22 11.89 5.60
CA PHE A 324 -32.16 10.55 6.18
C PHE A 324 -31.62 10.68 7.60
N GLN A 325 -32.55 10.80 8.56
CA GLN A 325 -32.28 10.52 9.96
C GLN A 325 -32.03 9.02 10.12
N ASN A 326 -31.03 8.70 10.93
CA ASN A 326 -30.63 7.37 11.36
C ASN A 326 -31.84 6.51 11.75
N GLY A 327 -31.98 5.33 11.15
CA GLY A 327 -32.86 4.28 11.65
C GLY A 327 -32.15 3.48 12.74
N GLU A 328 -32.30 3.90 13.98
CA GLU A 328 -32.28 2.96 15.12
C GLU A 328 -33.74 2.52 15.37
N GLU A 329 -33.92 1.19 15.40
CA GLU A 329 -35.13 0.55 15.90
C GLU A 329 -35.31 0.89 17.38
N ASP A 330 -36.52 1.30 17.78
CA ASP A 330 -36.98 1.09 19.14
C ASP A 330 -38.36 0.43 19.14
N LEU A 331 -38.33 -0.85 19.51
CA LEU A 331 -39.45 -1.60 20.04
C LEU A 331 -39.77 -1.06 21.44
N SER A 332 -40.96 -0.51 21.67
CA SER A 332 -41.83 -0.90 22.80
C SER A 332 -43.09 -0.01 22.96
N ALA A 333 -44.15 -0.70 23.40
CA ALA A 333 -45.28 -0.22 24.20
C ALA A 333 -46.35 0.66 23.52
N SER A 334 -47.43 0.06 23.03
CA SER A 334 -48.65 -0.25 23.82
C SER A 334 -49.70 -0.92 22.96
#